data_AF-A0A6N7PVC9-F1
#
_entry.id   AF-A0A6N7PVC9-F1
#
_cell.length_a   1.000
_cell.length_b   1.000
_cell.length_c   1.000
_cell.angle_alpha   90.00
_cell.angle_beta   90.00
_cell.angle_gamma   90.00
#
_symmetry.space_group_name_H-M   'P 1'
#
loop_
_entity.id
_entity.type
_entity.pdbx_description
1 polymer ?
#
loop_
_entity_poly.entity_id
_entity_poly.type
_entity_poly.pdbx_seq_one_letter_code
_entity_poly.pdbx_strand_id
1 'polypeptide(L)'
;MSVSEADDDELSDEDEEDTSSEPTSKREALFIAGGVTITSALAVGFAFSDEAAGTPFMLGALVLVYGALAAFTVWRLRARGELDEQLRPRGGDLTVGAVVAAVLYGVATGVHLLVTSPPSPRAAWIMQVYATLGDPAAEGRHLVGGVVFVVAALEELVWRGLVQRVLLSPFGWLRAWLLQAALFGVAHLPTMFLLGDPRVGPNPLLVAAGVAYSLVWGRLAMRMDRLPPAMFAHALFTWGVFEFPIWRP
;
A
#
# COMPACT_ATOMS: atom_id res chain seq x y z
N MET A 1 66.75 20.66 25.96
CA MET A 1 65.76 19.87 25.19
C MET A 1 64.42 20.53 25.45
N SER A 2 64.17 21.70 24.86
CA SER A 2 63.55 21.95 23.54
C SER A 2 62.13 21.37 23.42
N VAL A 3 61.20 22.30 23.52
CA VAL A 3 59.74 22.25 23.35
C VAL A 3 59.35 21.61 22.01
N SER A 4 58.24 20.86 22.01
CA SER A 4 57.45 20.55 20.81
C SER A 4 55.97 20.54 21.18
N GLU A 5 55.42 21.74 21.35
CA GLU A 5 54.02 22.04 21.09
C GLU A 5 53.81 21.83 19.58
N ALA A 6 52.89 20.94 19.19
CA ALA A 6 52.40 20.88 17.83
C ALA A 6 51.03 20.21 17.79
N ASP A 7 50.09 20.98 17.26
CA ASP A 7 48.87 20.60 16.57
C ASP A 7 47.68 20.18 17.43
N ASP A 8 47.09 21.22 18.05
CA ASP A 8 45.65 21.36 18.16
C ASP A 8 45.03 21.22 16.75
N ASP A 9 44.63 20.01 16.39
CA ASP A 9 43.68 19.77 15.30
C ASP A 9 42.36 20.47 15.68
N GLU A 10 42.25 21.74 15.27
CA GLU A 10 40.99 22.44 15.06
C GLU A 10 40.16 21.59 14.09
N LEU A 11 39.46 20.61 14.65
CA LEU A 11 38.29 20.00 14.03
C LEU A 11 37.33 21.15 13.80
N SER A 12 37.38 21.67 12.58
CA SER A 12 36.37 22.55 12.03
C SER A 12 35.05 21.84 12.25
N ASP A 13 34.32 22.29 13.27
CA ASP A 13 32.87 22.23 13.37
C ASP A 13 32.35 22.96 12.12
N GLU A 14 32.48 22.31 10.96
CA GLU A 14 31.69 22.63 9.79
C GLU A 14 30.27 22.37 10.27
N ASP A 15 29.62 23.46 10.68
CA ASP A 15 28.19 23.56 10.92
C ASP A 15 27.50 22.83 9.77
N GLU A 16 27.19 21.54 9.98
CA GLU A 16 26.31 20.78 9.12
C GLU A 16 25.02 21.57 9.13
N GLU A 17 24.84 22.44 8.13
CA GLU A 17 23.61 23.16 7.88
C GLU A 17 22.53 22.08 7.89
N ASP A 18 21.78 22.04 8.98
CA ASP A 18 20.62 21.18 9.18
C ASP A 18 19.61 21.60 8.12
N THR A 19 19.78 21.04 6.92
CA THR A 19 18.94 21.18 5.74
C THR A 19 17.61 20.44 5.97
N SER A 20 17.05 20.64 7.16
CA SER A 20 15.73 20.21 7.56
C SER A 20 14.74 20.79 6.56
N SER A 21 14.37 19.95 5.59
CA SER A 21 13.37 20.30 4.58
C SER A 21 12.14 20.91 5.24
N GLU A 22 11.68 22.05 4.73
CA GLU A 22 10.55 22.77 5.33
C GLU A 22 9.35 21.82 5.58
N PRO A 23 8.69 21.92 6.74
CA PRO A 23 7.58 21.04 7.07
C PRO A 23 6.44 21.25 6.08
N THR A 24 5.88 20.14 5.57
CA THR A 24 4.76 20.18 4.62
C THR A 24 3.55 20.86 5.25
N SER A 25 3.02 21.88 4.57
CA SER A 25 1.84 22.62 5.05
C SER A 25 0.58 21.73 5.04
N LYS A 26 -0.41 22.05 5.90
CA LYS A 26 -1.72 21.36 5.93
C LYS A 26 -2.40 21.33 4.57
N ARG A 27 -2.37 22.45 3.84
CA ARG A 27 -3.02 22.59 2.53
C ARG A 27 -2.35 21.70 1.49
N GLU A 28 -1.01 21.71 1.44
CA GLU A 28 -0.25 20.86 0.52
C GLU A 28 -0.49 19.38 0.83
N ALA A 29 -0.43 18.98 2.11
CA ALA A 29 -0.68 17.60 2.52
C ALA A 29 -2.06 17.10 2.10
N LEU A 30 -3.10 17.89 2.34
CA LEU A 30 -4.47 17.55 1.94
C LEU A 30 -4.63 17.51 0.41
N PHE A 31 -3.97 18.43 -0.32
CA PHE A 31 -4.00 18.45 -1.78
C PHE A 31 -3.35 17.18 -2.36
N ILE A 32 -2.17 16.80 -1.88
CA ILE A 32 -1.47 15.58 -2.33
C ILE A 32 -2.30 14.35 -1.96
N ALA A 33 -2.69 14.21 -0.68
CA ALA A 33 -3.44 13.04 -0.22
C ALA A 33 -4.79 12.89 -0.93
N GLY A 34 -5.52 13.98 -1.12
CA GLY A 34 -6.77 14.01 -1.87
C GLY A 34 -6.57 13.68 -3.36
N GLY A 35 -5.55 14.26 -3.99
CA GLY A 35 -5.21 14.00 -5.39
C GLY A 35 -4.84 12.53 -5.65
N VAL A 36 -4.03 11.92 -4.76
CA VAL A 36 -3.72 10.49 -4.81
C VAL A 36 -4.98 9.64 -4.63
N THR A 37 -5.83 10.01 -3.67
CA THR A 37 -7.08 9.27 -3.38
C THR A 37 -8.02 9.27 -4.57
N ILE A 38 -8.26 10.44 -5.18
CA ILE A 38 -9.14 10.57 -6.35
C ILE A 38 -8.56 9.82 -7.54
N THR A 39 -7.27 9.99 -7.82
CA THR A 39 -6.60 9.31 -8.94
C THR A 39 -6.66 7.79 -8.78
N SER A 40 -6.41 7.29 -7.55
CA SER A 40 -6.48 5.86 -7.24
C SER A 40 -7.92 5.34 -7.35
N ALA A 41 -8.91 6.09 -6.88
CA ALA A 41 -10.32 5.74 -7.02
C ALA A 41 -10.76 5.61 -8.47
N LEU A 42 -10.32 6.53 -9.34
CA LEU A 42 -10.61 6.46 -10.77
C LEU A 42 -9.96 5.22 -11.41
N ALA A 43 -8.70 4.92 -11.05
CA ALA A 43 -7.99 3.75 -11.56
C ALA A 43 -8.65 2.44 -11.10
N VAL A 44 -9.00 2.34 -9.82
CA VAL A 44 -9.71 1.19 -9.24
C VAL A 44 -11.11 1.05 -9.86
N GLY A 45 -11.84 2.15 -10.02
CA GLY A 45 -13.16 2.14 -10.65
C GLY A 45 -13.12 1.67 -12.09
N PHE A 46 -12.12 2.09 -12.86
CA PHE A 46 -11.89 1.58 -14.22
C PHE A 46 -11.47 0.11 -14.20
N ALA A 47 -10.50 -0.27 -13.37
CA ALA A 47 -9.97 -1.63 -13.32
C ALA A 47 -11.05 -2.67 -12.98
N PHE A 48 -11.99 -2.31 -12.11
CA PHE A 48 -13.09 -3.18 -11.69
C PHE A 48 -14.40 -2.97 -12.47
N SER A 49 -14.38 -2.21 -13.58
CA SER A 49 -15.57 -2.10 -14.44
C SER A 49 -15.82 -3.39 -15.21
N ASP A 50 -17.07 -3.61 -15.64
CA ASP A 50 -17.45 -4.81 -16.39
C ASP A 50 -16.65 -4.97 -17.69
N GLU A 51 -16.24 -3.86 -18.31
CA GLU A 51 -15.44 -3.85 -19.54
C GLU A 51 -13.97 -4.24 -19.32
N ALA A 52 -13.41 -3.95 -18.15
CA ALA A 52 -12.00 -4.20 -17.84
C ALA A 52 -11.79 -5.50 -17.06
N ALA A 53 -12.77 -5.94 -16.29
CA ALA A 53 -12.72 -7.13 -15.42
C ALA A 53 -12.19 -8.36 -16.17
N GLY A 54 -11.22 -9.06 -15.56
CA GLY A 54 -10.61 -10.25 -16.15
C GLY A 54 -9.73 -10.01 -17.39
N THR A 55 -9.58 -8.77 -17.87
CA THR A 55 -8.73 -8.44 -19.02
C THR A 55 -7.35 -7.94 -18.58
N PRO A 56 -6.32 -7.97 -19.46
CA PRO A 56 -5.03 -7.35 -19.17
C PRO A 56 -5.11 -5.83 -18.89
N PHE A 57 -6.16 -5.15 -19.38
CA PHE A 57 -6.34 -3.72 -19.15
C PHE A 57 -6.63 -3.39 -17.69
N MET A 58 -7.28 -4.30 -16.93
CA MET A 58 -7.52 -4.13 -15.50
C MET A 58 -6.20 -3.87 -14.76
N LEU A 59 -5.24 -4.79 -14.88
CA LEU A 59 -3.94 -4.65 -14.23
C LEU A 59 -3.06 -3.59 -14.90
N GLY A 60 -3.13 -3.47 -16.23
CA GLY A 60 -2.38 -2.45 -16.97
C GLY A 60 -2.69 -1.02 -16.53
N ALA A 61 -3.96 -0.71 -16.27
CA ALA A 61 -4.37 0.59 -15.76
C ALA A 61 -3.82 0.87 -14.35
N LEU A 62 -3.88 -0.12 -13.46
CA LEU A 62 -3.33 0.01 -12.11
C LEU A 62 -1.81 0.19 -12.14
N VAL A 63 -1.08 -0.60 -12.94
CA VAL A 63 0.37 -0.45 -13.12
C VAL A 63 0.73 0.94 -13.64
N LEU A 64 0.00 1.43 -14.66
CA LEU A 64 0.28 2.74 -15.23
C LEU A 64 0.10 3.86 -14.20
N VAL A 65 -1.03 3.87 -13.50
CA VAL A 65 -1.36 4.92 -12.54
C VAL A 65 -0.43 4.86 -11.32
N TYR A 66 -0.29 3.69 -10.69
CA TYR A 66 0.59 3.56 -9.52
C TYR A 66 2.06 3.66 -9.89
N GLY A 67 2.48 3.28 -11.09
CA GLY A 67 3.82 3.53 -11.59
C GLY A 67 4.14 5.02 -11.68
N ALA A 68 3.23 5.83 -12.21
CA ALA A 68 3.38 7.29 -12.28
C ALA A 68 3.42 7.93 -10.87
N LEU A 69 2.50 7.53 -9.98
CA LEU A 69 2.48 8.02 -8.59
C LEU A 69 3.70 7.57 -7.79
N ALA A 70 4.20 6.35 -8.01
CA ALA A 70 5.41 5.83 -7.40
C ALA A 70 6.64 6.60 -7.88
N ALA A 71 6.75 6.90 -9.18
CA ALA A 71 7.82 7.74 -9.71
C ALA A 71 7.82 9.13 -9.07
N PHE A 72 6.64 9.75 -8.92
CA PHE A 72 6.49 11.01 -8.19
C PHE A 72 6.91 10.88 -6.72
N THR A 73 6.56 9.77 -6.07
CA THR A 73 6.96 9.49 -4.68
C THR A 73 8.47 9.37 -4.53
N VAL A 74 9.12 8.60 -5.41
CA VAL A 74 10.58 8.44 -5.44
C VAL A 74 11.28 9.78 -5.70
N TRP A 75 10.78 10.57 -6.64
CA TRP A 75 11.30 11.91 -6.90
C TRP A 75 11.21 12.80 -5.65
N ARG A 76 10.08 12.80 -4.94
CA ARG A 76 9.90 13.60 -3.72
C ARG A 76 10.80 13.13 -2.58
N LEU A 77 10.91 11.81 -2.36
CA LEU A 77 11.83 11.24 -1.37
C LEU A 77 13.28 11.62 -1.67
N ARG A 78 13.69 11.58 -2.94
CA ARG A 78 15.03 11.98 -3.38
C ARG A 78 15.28 13.47 -3.15
N ALA A 79 14.32 14.32 -3.49
CA ALA A 79 14.42 15.77 -3.32
C ALA A 79 14.55 16.19 -1.85
N ARG A 80 14.13 15.34 -0.91
CA ARG A 80 14.24 15.55 0.54
C ARG A 80 15.41 14.82 1.20
N GLY A 81 16.23 14.10 0.43
CA GLY A 81 17.32 13.28 0.99
C GLY A 81 16.85 12.02 1.75
N GLU A 82 15.56 11.68 1.68
CA GLU A 82 14.94 10.58 2.47
C GLU A 82 14.97 9.23 1.72
N LEU A 83 15.40 9.20 0.45
CA LEU A 83 15.24 8.03 -0.40
C LEU A 83 15.98 6.79 0.12
N ASP A 84 17.26 6.91 0.48
CA ASP A 84 18.05 5.78 0.97
C ASP A 84 17.49 5.27 2.29
N GLU A 85 17.20 6.17 3.23
CA GLU A 85 16.66 5.80 4.54
C GLU A 85 15.35 5.01 4.41
N GLN A 86 14.46 5.44 3.52
CA GLN A 86 13.12 4.88 3.40
C GLN A 86 13.06 3.60 2.57
N LEU A 87 13.92 3.44 1.56
CA LEU A 87 13.87 2.30 0.62
C LEU A 87 14.98 1.27 0.81
N ARG A 88 16.05 1.57 1.54
CA ARG A 88 17.15 0.63 1.74
C ARG A 88 16.69 -0.58 2.58
N PRO A 89 16.69 -1.79 2.00
CA PRO A 89 16.36 -2.98 2.76
C PRO A 89 17.40 -3.19 3.87
N ARG A 90 16.97 -3.63 5.06
CA ARG A 90 17.88 -4.10 6.10
C ARG A 90 17.52 -5.53 6.50
N GLY A 91 18.44 -6.18 7.22
CA GLY A 91 18.25 -7.55 7.70
C GLY A 91 16.93 -7.71 8.45
N GLY A 92 16.17 -8.75 8.09
CA GLY A 92 14.89 -9.09 8.71
C GLY A 92 13.66 -8.45 8.09
N ASP A 93 13.78 -7.48 7.17
CA ASP A 93 12.62 -6.79 6.59
C ASP A 93 11.67 -7.74 5.88
N LEU A 94 12.22 -8.64 5.06
CA LEU A 94 11.44 -9.64 4.33
C LEU A 94 10.81 -10.66 5.30
N THR A 95 11.52 -11.05 6.37
CA THR A 95 11.00 -11.97 7.38
C THR A 95 9.81 -11.35 8.13
N VAL A 96 9.95 -10.11 8.58
CA VAL A 96 8.86 -9.37 9.25
C VAL A 96 7.69 -9.21 8.29
N GLY A 97 7.95 -8.80 7.05
CA GLY A 97 6.91 -8.66 6.03
C GLY A 97 6.18 -9.97 5.74
N ALA A 98 6.91 -11.09 5.64
CA ALA A 98 6.33 -12.42 5.43
C ALA A 98 5.43 -12.86 6.59
N VAL A 99 5.89 -12.66 7.83
CA VAL A 99 5.10 -13.00 9.03
C VAL A 99 3.81 -12.17 9.07
N VAL A 100 3.89 -10.86 8.81
CA VAL A 100 2.72 -9.99 8.75
C VAL A 100 1.76 -10.42 7.64
N ALA A 101 2.27 -10.71 6.45
CA ALA A 101 1.46 -11.20 5.33
C ALA A 101 0.73 -12.52 5.67
N ALA A 102 1.43 -13.48 6.29
CA ALA A 102 0.85 -14.75 6.69
C ALA A 102 -0.26 -14.58 7.75
N VAL A 103 -0.05 -13.70 8.73
CA VAL A 103 -1.07 -13.37 9.74
C VAL A 103 -2.30 -12.75 9.07
N LEU A 104 -2.12 -11.78 8.17
CA LEU A 104 -3.23 -11.14 7.46
C LEU A 104 -3.97 -12.12 6.54
N TYR A 105 -3.27 -13.03 5.88
CA TYR A 105 -3.87 -14.12 5.10
C TYR A 105 -4.73 -15.03 5.98
N GLY A 106 -4.22 -15.39 7.17
CA GLY A 106 -4.99 -16.16 8.16
C GLY A 106 -6.24 -15.42 8.64
N VAL A 107 -6.14 -14.11 8.89
CA VAL A 107 -7.29 -13.26 9.25
C VAL A 107 -8.31 -13.21 8.12
N ALA A 108 -7.88 -12.99 6.88
CA ALA A 108 -8.75 -12.99 5.70
C ALA A 108 -9.49 -14.34 5.55
N THR A 109 -8.77 -15.44 5.76
CA THR A 109 -9.33 -16.80 5.75
C THR A 109 -10.36 -16.98 6.87
N GLY A 110 -10.06 -16.54 8.09
CA GLY A 110 -11.01 -16.57 9.21
C GLY A 110 -12.27 -15.76 8.92
N VAL A 111 -12.14 -14.55 8.36
CA VAL A 111 -13.30 -13.74 7.93
C VAL A 111 -14.11 -14.47 6.86
N HIS A 112 -13.46 -15.13 5.89
CA HIS A 112 -14.17 -15.94 4.91
C HIS A 112 -15.01 -17.02 5.59
N LEU A 113 -14.37 -17.87 6.39
CA LEU A 113 -15.01 -18.99 7.09
C LEU A 113 -16.20 -18.56 7.97
N LEU A 114 -16.11 -17.39 8.60
CA LEU A 114 -17.12 -16.90 9.55
C LEU A 114 -18.22 -16.05 8.89
N VAL A 115 -17.93 -15.36 7.78
CA VAL A 115 -18.82 -14.32 7.23
C VAL A 115 -19.30 -14.65 5.83
N THR A 116 -18.42 -15.15 4.96
CA THR A 116 -18.68 -15.30 3.52
C THR A 116 -18.65 -16.74 3.03
N SER A 117 -18.56 -17.74 3.91
CA SER A 117 -18.73 -19.14 3.52
C SER A 117 -20.21 -19.56 3.45
N PRO A 118 -20.58 -20.50 2.57
CA PRO A 118 -21.93 -21.07 2.54
C PRO A 118 -22.35 -21.63 3.91
N PRO A 119 -23.63 -21.50 4.29
CA PRO A 119 -24.76 -21.03 3.48
C PRO A 119 -25.00 -19.50 3.52
N SER A 120 -24.03 -18.69 3.96
CA SER A 120 -24.18 -17.23 4.06
C SER A 120 -24.53 -16.60 2.70
N PRO A 121 -25.55 -15.73 2.59
CA PRO A 121 -25.79 -14.96 1.38
C PRO A 121 -24.57 -14.11 0.97
N ARG A 122 -23.76 -13.70 1.95
CA ARG A 122 -22.52 -12.92 1.73
C ARG A 122 -21.43 -13.72 1.02
N ALA A 123 -21.62 -15.02 0.77
CA ALA A 123 -20.77 -15.75 -0.15
C ALA A 123 -20.73 -15.11 -1.54
N ALA A 124 -21.83 -14.48 -1.98
CA ALA A 124 -21.85 -13.72 -3.22
C ALA A 124 -20.73 -12.66 -3.29
N TRP A 125 -20.46 -11.97 -2.19
CA TRP A 125 -19.44 -10.92 -2.17
C TRP A 125 -18.03 -11.43 -2.48
N ILE A 126 -17.62 -12.56 -1.90
CA ILE A 126 -16.30 -13.12 -2.18
C ILE A 126 -16.25 -13.77 -3.57
N MET A 127 -17.35 -14.37 -4.02
CA MET A 127 -17.47 -14.91 -5.38
C MET A 127 -17.25 -13.82 -6.45
N GLN A 128 -17.88 -12.65 -6.30
CA GLN A 128 -17.71 -11.56 -7.26
C GLN A 128 -16.26 -11.07 -7.33
N VAL A 129 -15.55 -10.98 -6.19
CA VAL A 129 -14.12 -10.62 -6.18
C VAL A 129 -13.31 -11.60 -7.04
N TYR A 130 -13.48 -12.91 -6.85
CA TYR A 130 -12.74 -13.90 -7.63
C TYR A 130 -13.18 -13.99 -9.09
N ALA A 131 -14.47 -13.76 -9.38
CA ALA A 131 -14.96 -13.70 -10.75
C ALA A 131 -14.28 -12.56 -11.54
N THR A 132 -14.12 -11.39 -10.93
CA THR A 132 -13.43 -10.25 -11.55
C THR A 132 -11.93 -10.49 -11.76
N LEU A 133 -11.28 -11.24 -10.86
CA LEU A 133 -9.86 -11.56 -10.96
C LEU A 133 -9.53 -12.59 -12.06
N GLY A 134 -10.54 -13.26 -12.62
CA GLY A 134 -10.38 -14.26 -13.67
C GLY A 134 -10.15 -15.68 -13.16
N ASP A 135 -9.97 -16.62 -14.09
CA ASP A 135 -9.94 -18.05 -13.79
C ASP A 135 -8.74 -18.46 -12.89
N PRO A 136 -8.98 -19.05 -11.70
CA PRO A 136 -7.94 -19.58 -10.84
C PRO A 136 -7.13 -20.74 -11.41
N ALA A 137 -7.63 -21.41 -12.46
CA ALA A 137 -6.96 -22.53 -13.10
C ALA A 137 -6.24 -22.16 -14.41
N ALA A 138 -6.26 -20.89 -14.84
CA ALA A 138 -5.69 -20.46 -16.11
C ALA A 138 -4.17 -20.71 -16.21
N GLU A 139 -3.73 -21.18 -17.37
CA GLU A 139 -2.31 -21.26 -17.72
C GLU A 139 -1.71 -19.84 -17.72
N GLY A 140 -0.55 -19.66 -17.06
CA GLY A 140 0.09 -18.35 -16.91
C GLY A 140 -0.41 -17.49 -15.74
N ARG A 141 -1.29 -18.01 -14.87
CA ARG A 141 -1.76 -17.31 -13.65
C ARG A 141 -0.61 -16.73 -12.81
N HIS A 142 0.49 -17.47 -12.66
CA HIS A 142 1.66 -17.01 -11.90
C HIS A 142 2.27 -15.71 -12.44
N LEU A 143 2.23 -15.46 -13.76
CA LEU A 143 2.68 -14.19 -14.36
C LEU A 143 1.75 -13.04 -13.95
N VAL A 144 0.44 -13.29 -13.99
CA VAL A 144 -0.58 -12.34 -13.52
C VAL A 144 -0.40 -12.06 -12.02
N GLY A 145 -0.15 -13.10 -11.22
CA GLY A 145 0.20 -12.97 -9.81
C GLY A 145 1.45 -12.12 -9.59
N GLY A 146 2.48 -12.28 -10.42
CA GLY A 146 3.66 -11.41 -10.39
C GLY A 146 3.32 -9.94 -10.64
N VAL A 147 2.42 -9.64 -11.59
CA VAL A 147 1.94 -8.27 -11.83
C VAL A 147 1.15 -7.74 -10.63
N VAL A 148 0.27 -8.55 -10.03
CA VAL A 148 -0.47 -8.20 -8.81
C VAL A 148 0.47 -7.87 -7.65
N PHE A 149 1.54 -8.66 -7.47
CA PHE A 149 2.59 -8.39 -6.49
C PHE A 149 3.23 -7.01 -6.72
N VAL A 150 3.59 -6.71 -7.97
CA VAL A 150 4.19 -5.42 -8.34
C VAL A 150 3.23 -4.26 -8.09
N VAL A 151 1.96 -4.38 -8.48
CA VAL A 151 0.95 -3.35 -8.22
C VAL A 151 0.86 -3.06 -6.73
N ALA A 152 0.70 -4.09 -5.89
CA ALA A 152 0.61 -3.93 -4.44
C ALA A 152 1.87 -3.27 -3.82
N ALA A 153 3.07 -3.59 -4.33
CA ALA A 153 4.30 -2.91 -3.89
C ALA A 153 4.30 -1.41 -4.28
N LEU A 154 3.84 -1.07 -5.50
CA LEU A 154 3.70 0.31 -5.95
C LEU A 154 2.65 1.07 -5.13
N GLU A 155 1.51 0.44 -4.84
CA GLU A 155 0.49 1.00 -3.95
C GLU A 155 1.12 1.36 -2.60
N GLU A 156 1.88 0.44 -2.01
CA GLU A 156 2.49 0.67 -0.71
C GLU A 156 3.50 1.81 -0.73
N LEU A 157 4.33 1.88 -1.77
CA LEU A 157 5.26 2.99 -1.97
C LEU A 157 4.53 4.33 -2.01
N VAL A 158 3.42 4.43 -2.74
CA VAL A 158 2.62 5.65 -2.83
C VAL A 158 1.93 5.96 -1.50
N TRP A 159 1.23 5.01 -0.91
CA TRP A 159 0.42 5.28 0.26
C TRP A 159 1.25 5.52 1.52
N ARG A 160 2.37 4.82 1.69
CA ARG A 160 3.24 4.97 2.90
C ARG A 160 4.38 5.93 2.64
N GLY A 161 4.98 5.88 1.45
CA GLY A 161 6.08 6.77 1.08
C GLY A 161 5.65 8.19 0.72
N LEU A 162 4.40 8.40 0.26
CA LEU A 162 3.89 9.75 -0.03
C LEU A 162 2.76 10.14 0.90
N VAL A 163 1.59 9.49 0.83
CA VAL A 163 0.37 9.97 1.52
C VAL A 163 0.55 10.01 3.03
N GLN A 164 1.04 8.94 3.64
CA GLN A 164 1.27 8.90 5.08
C GLN A 164 2.29 9.96 5.51
N ARG A 165 3.43 10.08 4.80
CA ARG A 165 4.50 11.05 5.13
C ARG A 165 4.03 12.50 5.04
N VAL A 166 3.31 12.89 3.99
CA VAL A 166 2.81 14.27 3.87
C VAL A 166 1.78 14.60 4.95
N LEU A 167 1.03 13.61 5.44
CA LEU A 167 0.07 13.80 6.54
C LEU A 167 0.74 13.83 7.92
N LEU A 168 1.89 13.16 8.10
CA LEU A 168 2.58 13.07 9.39
C LEU A 168 2.99 14.45 9.93
N SER A 169 3.60 15.29 9.09
CA SER A 169 4.08 16.63 9.48
C SER A 169 2.95 17.53 10.05
N PRO A 170 1.84 17.78 9.33
CA PRO A 170 0.82 18.72 9.78
C PRO A 170 -0.23 18.16 10.77
N PHE A 171 -0.41 16.83 10.83
CA PHE A 171 -1.48 16.22 11.65
C PHE A 171 -0.97 15.38 12.83
N GLY A 172 0.33 15.08 12.86
CA GLY A 172 0.92 14.17 13.85
C GLY A 172 0.62 12.70 13.56
N TRP A 173 1.32 11.82 14.27
CA TRP A 173 1.39 10.40 13.97
C TRP A 173 0.04 9.68 13.96
N LEU A 174 -0.79 9.88 15.00
CA LEU A 174 -2.05 9.14 15.16
C LEU A 174 -3.08 9.55 14.10
N ARG A 175 -3.24 10.86 13.85
CA ARG A 175 -4.20 11.36 12.87
C ARG A 175 -3.77 11.03 11.45
N ALA A 176 -2.48 11.14 11.13
CA ALA A 176 -1.96 10.77 9.82
C ALA A 176 -2.18 9.28 9.52
N TRP A 177 -1.94 8.41 10.50
CA TRP A 177 -2.17 6.98 10.38
C TRP A 177 -3.65 6.64 10.12
N LEU A 178 -4.56 7.17 10.94
CA LEU A 178 -6.00 6.93 10.78
C LEU A 178 -6.54 7.54 9.48
N LEU A 179 -6.12 8.75 9.14
CA LEU A 179 -6.57 9.44 7.93
C LEU A 179 -6.06 8.75 6.67
N GLN A 180 -4.80 8.31 6.64
CA GLN A 180 -4.27 7.56 5.50
C GLN A 180 -5.03 6.24 5.30
N ALA A 181 -5.32 5.51 6.37
CA ALA A 181 -6.11 4.27 6.27
C ALA A 181 -7.54 4.54 5.75
N ALA A 182 -8.19 5.59 6.24
CA ALA A 182 -9.51 6.00 5.76
C ALA A 182 -9.47 6.40 4.27
N LEU A 183 -8.49 7.20 3.86
CA LEU A 183 -8.31 7.62 2.46
C LEU A 183 -8.03 6.44 1.53
N PHE A 184 -7.26 5.44 1.98
CA PHE A 184 -7.05 4.20 1.23
C PHE A 184 -8.38 3.44 1.03
N GLY A 185 -9.20 3.33 2.07
CA GLY A 185 -10.55 2.77 1.96
C GLY A 185 -11.45 3.55 1.00
N VAL A 186 -11.40 4.89 1.06
CA VAL A 186 -12.13 5.78 0.14
C VAL A 186 -11.71 5.54 -1.31
N ALA A 187 -10.42 5.36 -1.58
CA ALA A 187 -9.91 5.02 -2.91
C ALA A 187 -10.49 3.70 -3.45
N HIS A 188 -10.96 2.80 -2.58
CA HIS A 188 -11.55 1.52 -2.97
C HIS A 188 -13.08 1.53 -3.02
N LEU A 189 -13.74 2.65 -2.69
CA LEU A 189 -15.21 2.74 -2.71
C LEU A 189 -15.87 2.30 -4.02
N PRO A 190 -15.30 2.55 -5.22
CA PRO A 190 -15.90 2.06 -6.47
C PRO A 190 -16.14 0.55 -6.47
N THR A 191 -15.21 -0.24 -5.89
CA THR A 191 -15.34 -1.70 -5.79
C THR A 191 -16.57 -2.14 -5.01
N MET A 192 -17.05 -1.31 -4.07
CA MET A 192 -18.23 -1.62 -3.26
C MET A 192 -19.50 -1.73 -4.11
N PHE A 193 -19.58 -0.94 -5.17
CA PHE A 193 -20.73 -0.92 -6.07
C PHE A 193 -20.51 -1.83 -7.27
N LEU A 194 -19.31 -1.81 -7.86
CA LEU A 194 -18.97 -2.62 -9.03
C LEU A 194 -18.94 -4.11 -8.74
N LEU A 195 -18.54 -4.51 -7.53
CA LEU A 195 -18.56 -5.92 -7.08
C LEU A 195 -19.82 -6.28 -6.29
N GLY A 196 -20.83 -5.42 -6.32
CA GLY A 196 -22.11 -5.66 -5.67
C GLY A 196 -22.86 -6.85 -6.28
N ASP A 197 -23.76 -7.45 -5.50
CA ASP A 197 -24.64 -8.50 -5.99
C ASP A 197 -26.10 -8.01 -5.98
N PRO A 198 -26.90 -8.22 -7.04
CA PRO A 198 -28.29 -7.75 -7.08
C PRO A 198 -29.18 -8.25 -5.93
N ARG A 199 -28.85 -9.39 -5.32
CA ARG A 199 -29.64 -10.00 -4.22
C ARG A 199 -29.13 -9.58 -2.85
N VAL A 200 -27.82 -9.36 -2.70
CA VAL A 200 -27.17 -9.11 -1.40
C VAL A 200 -26.81 -7.63 -1.21
N GLY A 201 -26.81 -6.84 -2.28
CA GLY A 201 -26.48 -5.43 -2.28
C GLY A 201 -24.98 -5.14 -2.45
N PRO A 202 -24.53 -3.93 -2.06
CA PRO A 202 -23.14 -3.51 -2.18
C PRO A 202 -22.18 -4.45 -1.43
N ASN A 203 -20.95 -4.56 -1.95
CA ASN A 203 -19.92 -5.46 -1.46
C ASN A 203 -18.83 -4.71 -0.67
N PRO A 204 -18.90 -4.66 0.67
CA PRO A 204 -17.98 -3.84 1.45
C PRO A 204 -16.59 -4.49 1.62
N LEU A 205 -16.34 -5.70 1.10
CA LEU A 205 -15.17 -6.50 1.48
C LEU A 205 -13.85 -5.79 1.20
N LEU A 206 -13.63 -5.30 -0.02
CA LEU A 206 -12.36 -4.65 -0.38
C LEU A 206 -12.17 -3.30 0.30
N VAL A 207 -13.25 -2.55 0.55
CA VAL A 207 -13.19 -1.29 1.31
C VAL A 207 -12.82 -1.56 2.77
N ALA A 208 -13.50 -2.52 3.41
CA ALA A 208 -13.25 -2.87 4.81
C ALA A 208 -11.86 -3.48 5.00
N ALA A 209 -11.45 -4.41 4.11
CA ALA A 209 -10.12 -4.97 4.09
C ALA A 209 -9.06 -3.88 3.85
N GLY A 210 -9.31 -2.98 2.90
CA GLY A 210 -8.45 -1.84 2.59
C GLY A 210 -8.19 -0.98 3.81
N VAL A 211 -9.23 -0.58 4.57
CA VAL A 211 -9.04 0.18 5.81
C VAL A 211 -8.28 -0.65 6.86
N ALA A 212 -8.73 -1.88 7.14
CA ALA A 212 -8.20 -2.71 8.22
C ALA A 212 -6.72 -3.07 8.00
N TYR A 213 -6.34 -3.51 6.81
CA TYR A 213 -4.95 -3.83 6.49
C TYR A 213 -4.12 -2.58 6.34
N SER A 214 -4.71 -1.47 5.88
CA SER A 214 -3.99 -0.22 5.79
C SER A 214 -3.52 0.30 7.14
N LEU A 215 -4.32 0.08 8.20
CA LEU A 215 -3.90 0.34 9.58
C LEU A 215 -2.69 -0.52 9.97
N VAL A 216 -2.67 -1.81 9.62
CA VAL A 216 -1.57 -2.72 9.97
C VAL A 216 -0.28 -2.31 9.25
N TRP A 217 -0.31 -2.14 7.93
CA TRP A 217 0.87 -1.79 7.16
C TRP A 217 1.37 -0.36 7.44
N GLY A 218 0.45 0.59 7.65
CA GLY A 218 0.81 1.94 8.08
C GLY A 218 1.52 1.94 9.43
N ARG A 219 1.02 1.16 10.40
CA ARG A 219 1.67 1.01 11.71
C ARG A 219 3.03 0.35 11.59
N LEU A 220 3.18 -0.66 10.73
CA LEU A 220 4.43 -1.36 10.46
C LEU A 220 5.48 -0.40 9.88
N ALA A 221 5.11 0.37 8.85
CA ALA A 221 5.99 1.38 8.24
C ALA A 221 6.45 2.43 9.27
N MET A 222 5.54 2.93 10.11
CA MET A 222 5.89 3.88 11.18
C MET A 222 6.75 3.26 12.28
N ARG A 223 6.57 1.96 12.59
CA ARG A 223 7.33 1.30 13.65
C ARG A 223 8.78 1.07 13.25
N MET A 224 8.97 0.74 11.98
CA MET A 224 10.25 0.37 11.38
C MET A 224 10.96 1.56 10.75
N ASP A 225 10.24 2.67 10.59
CA ASP A 225 10.64 3.92 9.93
C ASP A 225 11.25 3.72 8.55
N ARG A 226 10.66 2.80 7.79
CA ARG A 226 11.06 2.43 6.42
C ARG A 226 9.99 1.60 5.74
N LEU A 227 10.04 1.57 4.41
CA LEU A 227 8.99 1.00 3.56
C LEU A 227 9.13 -0.51 3.27
N PRO A 228 10.33 -1.11 3.09
CA PRO A 228 10.45 -2.49 2.62
C PRO A 228 9.63 -3.55 3.39
N PRO A 229 9.56 -3.55 4.75
CA PRO A 229 8.74 -4.51 5.47
C PRO A 229 7.25 -4.44 5.10
N ALA A 230 6.71 -3.22 4.99
CA ALA A 230 5.31 -3.00 4.65
C ALA A 230 5.03 -3.27 3.17
N MET A 231 5.94 -2.85 2.28
CA MET A 231 5.84 -3.13 0.83
C MET A 231 5.81 -4.63 0.56
N PHE A 232 6.73 -5.36 1.18
CA PHE A 232 6.78 -6.81 1.02
C PHE A 232 5.57 -7.50 1.68
N ALA A 233 5.13 -7.04 2.87
CA ALA A 233 3.95 -7.60 3.52
C ALA A 233 2.69 -7.48 2.65
N HIS A 234 2.44 -6.29 2.10
CA HIS A 234 1.29 -6.05 1.25
C HIS A 234 1.40 -6.85 -0.05
N ALA A 235 2.53 -6.75 -0.75
CA ALA A 235 2.73 -7.46 -2.02
C ALA A 235 2.60 -8.97 -1.87
N LEU A 236 3.21 -9.57 -0.84
CA LEU A 236 3.13 -11.00 -0.59
C LEU A 236 1.72 -11.43 -0.16
N PHE A 237 1.02 -10.62 0.65
CA PHE A 237 -0.37 -10.90 1.03
C PHE A 237 -1.29 -10.91 -0.19
N THR A 238 -1.26 -9.86 -1.02
CA THR A 238 -2.13 -9.73 -2.19
C THR A 238 -1.82 -10.79 -3.23
N TRP A 239 -0.53 -11.06 -3.48
CA TRP A 239 -0.11 -12.20 -4.29
C TRP A 239 -0.61 -13.53 -3.71
N GLY A 240 -0.51 -13.75 -2.40
CA GLY A 240 -0.96 -14.97 -1.75
C GLY A 240 -2.46 -15.19 -1.87
N VAL A 241 -3.28 -14.15 -1.70
CA VAL A 241 -4.74 -14.21 -1.91
C VAL A 241 -5.07 -14.53 -3.37
N PHE A 242 -4.28 -13.98 -4.31
CA PHE A 242 -4.43 -14.28 -5.72
C PHE A 242 -4.01 -15.72 -6.04
N GLU A 243 -2.76 -16.11 -5.77
CA GLU A 243 -2.20 -17.41 -6.14
C GLU A 243 -2.85 -18.57 -5.37
N PHE A 244 -3.24 -18.34 -4.12
CA PHE A 244 -3.92 -19.31 -3.26
C PHE A 244 -5.30 -18.76 -2.86
N PRO A 245 -6.30 -18.88 -3.74
CA PRO A 245 -7.65 -18.38 -3.48
C PRO A 245 -8.21 -18.92 -2.16
N ILE A 246 -8.63 -18.01 -1.29
CA ILE A 246 -9.32 -18.30 -0.03
C ILE A 246 -10.69 -18.93 -0.31
N TRP A 247 -11.31 -18.57 -1.43
CA TRP A 247 -12.55 -19.16 -1.91
C TRP A 247 -12.29 -19.98 -3.18
N ARG A 248 -12.97 -21.11 -3.30
CA ARG A 248 -13.02 -21.93 -4.52
C ARG A 248 -14.49 -22.30 -4.81
N PRO A 249 -14.88 -22.34 -6.09
CA PRO A 249 -16.22 -22.78 -6.50
C PRO A 249 -16.51 -24.23 -6.11
#